data_AF-A0A2U1SRT2-F1
#
_entry.id   AF-A0A2U1SRT2-F1
#
_cell.length_a   1.000
_cell.length_b   1.000
_cell.length_c   1.000
_cell.angle_alpha   90.00
_cell.angle_beta   90.00
_cell.angle_gamma   90.00
#
_symmetry.space_group_name_H-M   'P 1'
#
loop_
_entity.id
_entity.type
_entity.pdbx_description
1 polymer ?
#
loop_
_entity_poly.entity_id
_entity_poly.type
_entity_poly.pdbx_seq_one_letter_code
_entity_poly.pdbx_strand_id
1 'polypeptide(L)' 'MAKNSLIALLQEKLDAARRELRSAAVDFEVSDEQLLDLRASARQLLLELKEQDRRAAQKGLLAALKFW' A
#
# COMPACT_ATOMS: atom_id res chain seq x y z
N MET A 1 -8.65 -18.24 -0.35
CA MET A 1 -7.95 -17.64 -1.51
C MET A 1 -8.12 -16.11 -1.63
N ALA A 2 -9.20 -15.49 -1.11
CA ALA A 2 -9.49 -14.06 -1.29
C ALA A 2 -8.63 -13.03 -0.52
N LYS A 3 -7.74 -13.46 0.39
CA LYS A 3 -6.88 -12.52 1.17
C LYS A 3 -5.56 -12.19 0.49
N ASN A 4 -4.93 -13.19 -0.14
CA ASN A 4 -3.76 -12.96 -0.98
C ASN A 4 -4.11 -12.04 -2.15
N SER A 5 -5.34 -12.10 -2.66
CA SER A 5 -5.81 -11.19 -3.70
C SER A 5 -6.01 -9.75 -3.20
N LEU A 6 -6.40 -9.53 -1.94
CA LEU A 6 -6.54 -8.17 -1.40
C LEU A 6 -5.17 -7.51 -1.18
N ILE A 7 -4.21 -8.24 -0.61
CA ILE A 7 -2.85 -7.73 -0.44
C ILE A 7 -2.23 -7.46 -1.81
N ALA A 8 -2.34 -8.39 -2.76
CA ALA A 8 -1.85 -8.20 -4.13
C ALA A 8 -2.50 -6.98 -4.82
N LEU A 9 -3.80 -6.78 -4.66
CA LEU A 9 -4.51 -5.62 -5.18
C LEU A 9 -4.00 -4.31 -4.56
N LEU A 10 -3.76 -4.28 -3.25
CA LEU A 10 -3.21 -3.11 -2.57
C LEU A 10 -1.76 -2.83 -2.99
N GLN A 11 -0.95 -3.86 -3.24
CA GLN A 11 0.39 -3.72 -3.80
C GLN A 11 0.36 -3.13 -5.20
N GLU A 12 -0.51 -3.66 -6.07
CA GLU A 12 -0.68 -3.15 -7.43
C GLU A 12 -1.12 -1.68 -7.44
N LYS A 13 -2.08 -1.31 -6.58
CA LYS A 13 -2.51 0.09 -6.41
C LYS A 13 -1.39 0.99 -5.91
N LEU A 14 -0.61 0.53 -4.94
CA LEU A 14 0.53 1.30 -4.42
C LEU A 14 1.60 1.50 -5.50
N ASP A 15 1.87 0.48 -6.31
CA ASP A 15 2.84 0.57 -7.39
C ASP A 15 2.35 1.48 -8.53
N ALA A 16 1.06 1.44 -8.85
CA ALA A 16 0.44 2.39 -9.77
C ALA A 16 0.58 3.83 -9.25
N ALA A 17 0.21 4.09 -7.99
CA ALA A 17 0.33 5.42 -7.37
C ALA A 17 1.78 5.92 -7.33
N ARG A 18 2.76 5.03 -7.12
CA ARG A 18 4.19 5.36 -7.19
C ARG A 18 4.64 5.74 -8.60
N ARG A 19 4.16 5.05 -9.63
CA ARG A 19 4.47 5.38 -11.03
C ARG A 19 3.91 6.74 -11.39
N GLU A 20 2.65 6.98 -11.02
CA GLU A 20 1.98 8.26 -11.22
C GLU A 20 2.74 9.40 -10.52
N LEU A 21 3.11 9.22 -9.25
CA LEU A 21 3.92 10.20 -8.51
C LEU A 21 5.26 10.49 -9.18
N ARG A 22 5.95 9.48 -9.71
CA ARG A 22 7.22 9.68 -10.41
C ARG A 22 7.04 10.47 -11.70
N SER A 23 5.96 10.20 -12.43
CA SER A 23 5.62 10.94 -13.65
C SER A 23 5.26 12.40 -13.31
N ALA A 24 4.40 12.60 -12.32
CA ALA A 24 3.97 13.93 -11.90
C ALA A 24 5.12 14.76 -11.32
N ALA A 25 6.05 14.15 -10.58
CA ALA A 25 7.16 14.87 -9.95
C ALA A 25 8.19 15.46 -10.93
N VAL A 26 8.19 15.00 -12.19
CA VAL A 26 9.05 15.55 -13.25
C VAL A 26 8.28 16.43 -14.23
N ASP A 27 6.95 16.51 -14.09
CA ASP A 27 6.08 17.33 -14.90
C ASP A 27 5.81 18.66 -14.17
N PHE A 28 6.36 19.74 -14.69
CA PHE A 28 6.24 21.08 -14.10
C PHE A 28 4.86 21.72 -14.34
N GLU A 29 3.99 21.11 -15.15
CA GLU A 29 2.60 21.54 -15.29
C GLU A 29 1.73 21.06 -14.11
N VAL A 30 2.18 20.04 -13.38
CA VAL A 30 1.49 19.55 -12.18
C VAL A 30 1.75 20.51 -11.01
N SER A 31 0.69 20.94 -10.34
CA SER A 31 0.83 21.84 -9.20
C SER A 31 1.39 21.13 -7.97
N ASP A 32 2.05 21.89 -7.10
CA ASP A 32 2.56 21.36 -5.83
C ASP A 32 1.44 20.76 -4.96
N GLU A 33 0.24 21.34 -4.99
CA GLU A 33 -0.94 20.81 -4.28
C GLU A 33 -1.33 19.43 -4.81
N GLN A 34 -1.38 19.26 -6.13
CA GLN A 34 -1.65 17.96 -6.75
C GLN A 34 -0.57 16.92 -6.39
N LEU A 35 0.70 17.32 -6.36
CA LEU A 35 1.78 16.44 -5.91
C LEU A 35 1.62 16.02 -4.44
N LEU A 36 1.17 16.93 -3.58
CA LEU A 36 0.90 16.61 -2.17
C LEU A 36 -0.27 15.64 -2.02
N ASP A 37 -1.34 15.81 -2.79
CA ASP A 37 -2.49 14.91 -2.77
C ASP A 37 -2.12 13.50 -3.25
N LEU A 38 -1.37 13.39 -4.34
CA LEU A 38 -0.85 12.11 -4.81
C LEU A 38 0.04 11.43 -3.76
N ARG A 39 0.87 12.20 -3.05
CA ARG A 39 1.71 11.68 -1.94
C ARG A 39 0.84 11.22 -0.76
N ALA A 40 -0.21 11.94 -0.42
CA ALA A 40 -1.13 11.59 0.64
C ALA A 40 -1.85 10.26 0.31
N SER A 41 -2.35 10.13 -0.93
CA SER A 41 -3.00 8.91 -1.43
C SER A 41 -2.07 7.69 -1.38
N ALA A 42 -0.85 7.81 -1.92
CA ALA A 42 0.14 6.72 -1.87
C ALA A 42 0.52 6.34 -0.44
N ARG A 43 0.57 7.31 0.49
CA ARG A 43 0.83 7.06 1.91
C ARG A 43 -0.30 6.29 2.57
N GLN A 44 -1.56 6.61 2.27
CA GLN A 44 -2.71 5.87 2.78
C GLN A 44 -2.67 4.40 2.33
N LEU A 45 -2.45 4.15 1.03
CA LEU A 45 -2.32 2.78 0.50
C LEU A 45 -1.19 1.99 1.18
N LEU A 46 -0.05 2.64 1.43
CA LEU A 46 1.06 2.02 2.16
C LEU A 46 0.70 1.65 3.60
N LEU A 47 -0.04 2.52 4.30
CA LEU A 47 -0.48 2.27 5.67
C LEU A 47 -1.50 1.12 5.72
N GLU A 48 -2.46 1.09 4.78
CA GLU A 48 -3.42 -0.01 4.66
C GLU A 48 -2.73 -1.35 4.40
N LEU A 49 -1.74 -1.37 3.49
CA LEU A 49 -0.97 -2.57 3.22
C LEU A 49 -0.23 -3.07 4.47
N LYS A 50 0.46 -2.17 5.19
CA LYS A 50 1.18 -2.52 6.42
C LYS A 50 0.23 -3.07 7.49
N GLU A 51 -0.96 -2.52 7.62
CA GLU A 51 -1.97 -3.01 8.56
C GLU A 51 -2.46 -4.41 8.19
N GLN A 52 -2.68 -4.69 6.90
CA GLN A 52 -3.04 -6.03 6.44
C GLN A 52 -1.91 -7.04 6.67
N ASP A 53 -0.66 -6.68 6.39
CA ASP A 53 0.51 -7.52 6.65
C ASP A 53 0.66 -7.82 8.14
N ARG A 54 0.49 -6.80 9.01
CA ARG A 54 0.54 -6.98 10.46
C ARG A 54 -0.54 -7.93 10.96
N ARG A 55 -1.77 -7.82 10.46
CA ARG A 55 -2.87 -8.72 10.80
C ARG A 55 -2.61 -10.15 10.32
N ALA A 56 -2.01 -10.32 9.14
CA ALA A 56 -1.63 -11.62 8.63
C ALA A 56 -0.54 -12.27 9.51
N ALA A 57 0.50 -11.50 9.86
CA ALA A 57 1.59 -11.95 10.72
C ALA A 57 1.12 -12.35 12.12
N GLN A 58 0.27 -11.54 12.77
CA GLN A 58 -0.30 -11.85 14.08
C GLN A 58 -1.12 -13.15 14.06
N LYS A 59 -1.90 -13.38 13.00
CA LYS A 59 -2.66 -14.64 12.84
C LYS A 59 -1.75 -15.85 12.62
N GLY A 60 -0.66 -15.68 11.86
CA GLY A 60 0.34 -16.72 11.66
C GLY A 60 1.06 -17.09 12.96
N LEU A 61 1.46 -16.10 13.76
CA LEU A 61 2.08 -16.29 15.07
C LEU A 61 1.16 -17.02 16.05
N LEU A 62 -0.12 -16.61 16.16
CA LEU A 62 -1.10 -17.28 17.01
C LEU A 62 -1.38 -18.71 16.56
N ALA A 63 -1.35 -18.98 15.26
CA ALA A 63 -1.48 -20.35 14.75
C ALA A 63 -0.26 -21.20 15.13
N ALA A 64 0.97 -20.69 14.95
CA ALA A 64 2.19 -21.41 15.30
C ALA A 64 2.28 -21.76 16.81
N LEU A 65 1.85 -20.84 17.69
CA LEU A 65 1.80 -21.05 19.13
C LEU A 65 0.73 -22.06 19.59
N LYS A 66 -0.30 -22.33 18.79
CA LYS A 66 -1.36 -23.31 19.12
C LYS A 66 -0.97 -24.76 18.80
N PHE A 67 0.09 -24.95 18.00
CA PHE A 67 0.60 -26.25 17.59
C PHE A 67 1.80 -26.72 18.42
N TRP A 68 2.29 -25.89 19.35
CA TRP A 68 3.26 -26.25 20.38
C TRP A 68 2.55 -26.44 21.71
#